data_AF-A0A960KIJ0-F1
#
_entry.id   AF-A0A960KIJ0-F1
#
_cell.length_a   1.000
_cell.length_b   1.000
_cell.length_c   1.000
_cell.angle_alpha   90.00
_cell.angle_beta   90.00
_cell.angle_gamma   90.00
#
_symmetry.space_group_name_H-M   'P 1'
#
loop_
_entity.id
_entity.type
_entity.pdbx_description
1 polymer ?
#
loop_
_entity_poly.entity_id
_entity_poly.type
_entity_poly.pdbx_seq_one_letter_code
_entity_poly.pdbx_strand_id
1 'polypeptide(L)'
;MIKAMVFVMLMGFVVVFGQEPKRKWVTLERPSPPQSANNTVPDFRLDSSKPAIYIEFERHGQAIQPMELRLAETGEATFSSRKGRDVWLRLHNNTHWAIQFRTASMYLSSEIWHTPDHGICALADGAEVGLIYYLEDEEGKRTCMGGGGCMSSTAWLIPGRSLIFSVPRKALRKSEQICVVFTYEWETYKSFPSYSPTEHAVRFSSQLGLEK
;
A
#
# COMPACT_ATOMS: atom_id res chain seq x y z
N MET A 1 8.56 40.05 -53.33
CA MET A 1 8.25 41.10 -52.34
C MET A 1 7.02 40.65 -51.56
N ILE A 2 7.22 40.01 -50.41
CA ILE A 2 6.15 39.52 -49.52
C ILE A 2 6.41 40.16 -48.16
N LYS A 3 5.43 40.91 -47.66
CA LYS A 3 5.48 41.64 -46.39
C LYS A 3 5.44 40.62 -45.24
N ALA A 4 6.50 40.62 -44.42
CA ALA A 4 6.47 40.01 -43.09
C ALA A 4 5.64 40.88 -42.16
N MET A 5 4.69 40.28 -41.46
CA MET A 5 3.90 40.92 -40.41
C MET A 5 4.32 40.31 -39.08
N VAL A 6 5.01 41.12 -38.28
CA VAL A 6 5.44 40.81 -36.92
C VAL A 6 4.24 40.98 -36.00
N PHE A 7 3.93 39.96 -35.20
CA PHE A 7 3.02 40.08 -34.08
C PHE A 7 3.79 39.80 -32.79
N VAL A 8 3.96 40.86 -32.00
CA VAL A 8 4.43 40.81 -30.61
C VAL A 8 3.19 40.85 -29.73
N MET A 9 3.03 39.88 -28.83
CA MET A 9 2.06 39.96 -27.76
C MET A 9 2.75 39.63 -26.44
N LEU A 10 2.90 40.66 -25.61
CA LEU A 10 3.29 40.61 -24.21
C LEU A 10 2.12 40.09 -23.38
N MET A 11 2.34 39.07 -22.57
CA MET A 11 1.59 38.85 -21.32
C MET A 11 2.55 38.34 -20.25
N GLY A 12 2.76 39.18 -19.24
CA GLY A 12 3.53 38.84 -18.05
C GLY A 12 2.70 37.98 -17.09
N PHE A 13 3.37 37.02 -16.45
CA PHE A 13 2.89 36.39 -15.24
C PHE A 13 3.90 36.66 -14.13
N VAL A 14 3.44 37.32 -13.07
CA VAL A 14 4.11 37.39 -11.78
C VAL A 14 3.72 36.13 -11.02
N VAL A 15 4.67 35.24 -10.77
CA VAL A 15 4.48 34.10 -9.86
C VAL A 15 4.87 34.57 -8.47
N VAL A 16 3.86 34.73 -7.60
CA VAL A 16 4.05 34.98 -6.17
C VAL A 16 4.28 33.63 -5.50
N PHE A 17 5.46 33.43 -4.90
CA PHE A 17 5.72 32.29 -4.03
C PHE A 17 5.03 32.51 -2.68
N GLY A 18 3.84 31.93 -2.52
CA GLY A 18 3.13 31.82 -1.25
C GLY A 18 3.74 30.72 -0.37
N GLN A 19 3.84 31.02 0.93
CA GLN A 19 4.37 30.16 1.99
C GLN A 19 3.82 28.72 1.98
N GLU A 20 4.71 27.78 2.34
CA GLU A 20 4.41 26.37 2.54
C GLU A 20 3.28 26.13 3.57
N PRO A 21 2.30 25.26 3.28
CA PRO A 21 1.45 24.71 4.33
C PRO A 21 2.18 23.56 5.03
N LYS A 22 2.28 23.67 6.36
CA LYS A 22 2.67 22.59 7.26
C LYS A 22 1.84 21.34 6.97
N ARG A 23 2.50 20.25 6.56
CA ARG A 23 1.88 18.95 6.30
C ARG A 23 1.25 18.41 7.59
N LYS A 24 -0.05 18.14 7.53
CA LYS A 24 -0.82 17.51 8.61
C LYS A 24 -1.15 16.09 8.16
N TRP A 25 -0.64 15.10 8.88
CA TRP A 25 -1.05 13.70 8.70
C TRP A 25 -2.51 13.57 9.13
N VAL A 26 -3.39 13.16 8.21
CA VAL A 26 -4.78 12.84 8.53
C VAL A 26 -4.84 11.35 8.82
N THR A 27 -4.75 10.99 10.10
CA THR A 27 -5.09 9.66 10.59
C THR A 27 -6.61 9.61 10.75
N LEU A 28 -7.29 8.76 9.96
CA LEU A 28 -8.72 8.50 10.15
C LEU A 28 -8.91 7.75 11.48
N GLU A 29 -9.80 8.27 12.35
CA GLU A 29 -10.10 7.67 13.65
C GLU A 29 -10.85 6.33 13.52
N ARG A 30 -10.51 5.39 14.40
CA ARG A 30 -10.81 3.95 14.34
C ARG A 30 -12.06 3.57 15.14
N PRO A 31 -12.65 2.38 14.88
CA PRO A 31 -13.34 1.62 15.92
C PRO A 31 -12.34 1.13 16.98
N SER A 32 -12.65 1.38 18.26
CA SER A 32 -11.77 1.08 19.40
C SER A 32 -11.87 -0.39 19.84
N PRO A 33 -10.75 -1.04 20.24
CA PRO A 33 -10.80 -2.29 20.99
C PRO A 33 -11.54 -2.12 22.34
N PRO A 34 -11.99 -3.22 22.99
CA PRO A 34 -12.69 -3.17 24.27
C PRO A 34 -11.90 -2.36 25.30
N GLN A 35 -12.55 -1.32 25.86
CA GLN A 35 -11.90 -0.36 26.75
C GLN A 35 -11.73 -0.94 28.16
N SER A 36 -10.49 -0.91 28.66
CA SER A 36 -10.15 -1.17 30.06
C SER A 36 -10.22 0.13 30.89
N ALA A 37 -10.62 0.04 32.15
CA ALA A 37 -10.93 1.17 33.04
C ALA A 37 -9.74 2.09 33.43
N ASN A 38 -8.53 1.82 32.94
CA ASN A 38 -7.39 2.74 33.05
C ASN A 38 -7.23 3.48 31.71
N ASN A 39 -7.57 4.78 31.72
CA ASN A 39 -7.78 5.66 30.55
C ASN A 39 -6.58 5.89 29.60
N THR A 40 -5.49 5.14 29.69
CA THR A 40 -4.45 5.14 28.66
C THR A 40 -4.78 4.06 27.64
N VAL A 41 -5.24 4.48 26.45
CA VAL A 41 -5.39 3.57 25.31
C VAL A 41 -4.03 2.87 25.10
N PRO A 42 -3.94 1.54 25.21
CA PRO A 42 -2.69 0.84 25.01
C PRO A 42 -2.13 1.15 23.62
N ASP A 43 -0.85 1.57 23.54
CA ASP A 43 -0.19 1.66 22.25
C ASP A 43 -0.02 0.25 21.70
N PHE A 44 -0.70 -0.02 20.60
CA PHE A 44 -0.73 -1.34 19.98
C PHE A 44 0.38 -1.52 18.95
N ARG A 45 1.28 -0.53 18.82
CA ARG A 45 2.43 -0.60 17.93
C ARG A 45 3.58 -1.32 18.60
N LEU A 46 4.33 -2.09 17.80
CA LEU A 46 5.55 -2.74 18.28
C LEU A 46 6.67 -1.72 18.53
N ASP A 47 6.78 -0.74 17.63
CA ASP A 47 7.68 0.41 17.74
C ASP A 47 6.86 1.70 17.72
N SER A 48 6.83 2.40 18.85
CA SER A 48 6.07 3.64 19.03
C SER A 48 6.65 4.83 18.23
N SER A 49 7.87 4.71 17.71
CA SER A 49 8.50 5.71 16.84
C SER A 49 8.02 5.65 15.40
N LYS A 50 7.36 4.56 15.00
CA LYS A 50 6.88 4.33 13.63
C LYS A 50 5.35 4.31 13.55
N PRO A 51 4.76 4.53 12.36
CA PRO A 51 3.33 4.32 12.17
C PRO A 51 2.96 2.84 12.37
N ALA A 52 1.67 2.59 12.60
CA ALA A 52 1.12 1.25 12.79
C ALA A 52 1.33 0.36 11.55
N ILE A 53 0.85 0.82 10.40
CA ILE A 53 1.04 0.21 9.09
C ILE A 53 1.62 1.31 8.21
N TYR A 54 2.72 1.03 7.52
CA TYR A 54 3.35 2.00 6.64
C TYR A 54 3.97 1.33 5.42
N ILE A 55 4.12 2.12 4.36
CA ILE A 55 4.80 1.72 3.13
C ILE A 55 6.07 2.56 3.03
N GLU A 56 7.18 1.92 2.66
CA GLU A 56 8.43 2.59 2.37
C GLU A 56 8.97 2.22 0.98
N PHE A 57 9.81 3.09 0.44
CA PHE A 57 10.56 2.78 -0.77
C PHE A 57 11.65 1.76 -0.43
N GLU A 58 11.73 0.71 -1.25
CA GLU A 58 12.72 -0.34 -1.09
C GLU A 58 13.84 -0.19 -2.13
N ARG A 59 13.50 -0.27 -3.44
CA ARG A 59 14.46 -0.21 -4.54
C ARG A 59 13.81 0.05 -5.90
N HIS A 60 14.64 0.22 -6.92
CA HIS A 60 14.23 0.09 -8.32
C HIS A 60 14.44 -1.33 -8.84
N GLY A 61 13.57 -1.77 -9.74
CA GLY A 61 13.63 -3.10 -10.35
C GLY A 61 12.64 -3.26 -11.50
N GLN A 62 12.50 -4.46 -12.03
CA GLN A 62 11.43 -4.79 -12.99
C GLN A 62 10.16 -5.13 -12.21
N ALA A 63 9.01 -4.51 -12.55
CA ALA A 63 7.76 -4.85 -11.90
C ALA A 63 7.27 -6.24 -12.31
N ILE A 64 6.67 -6.95 -11.35
CA ILE A 64 5.91 -8.17 -11.59
C ILE A 64 4.69 -7.79 -12.42
N GLN A 65 4.46 -8.52 -13.52
CA GLN A 65 3.19 -8.45 -14.23
C GLN A 65 2.21 -9.42 -13.55
N PRO A 66 1.06 -8.94 -13.03
CA PRO A 66 0.14 -9.81 -12.30
C PRO A 66 -0.37 -11.01 -13.11
N MET A 67 -0.45 -10.88 -14.43
CA MET A 67 -0.89 -11.96 -15.33
C MET A 67 0.21 -12.99 -15.64
N GLU A 68 1.45 -12.71 -15.27
CA GLU A 68 2.57 -13.66 -15.36
C GLU A 68 2.76 -14.45 -14.07
N LEU A 69 2.06 -14.08 -12.99
CA LEU A 69 2.08 -14.83 -11.74
C LEU A 69 1.34 -16.15 -11.90
N ARG A 70 1.86 -17.19 -11.22
CA ARG A 70 1.17 -18.47 -11.13
C ARG A 70 -0.08 -18.32 -10.27
N LEU A 71 -0.99 -19.29 -10.37
CA LEU A 71 -2.14 -19.37 -9.48
C LEU A 71 -1.73 -19.53 -8.01
N ALA A 72 -0.60 -20.20 -7.76
CA ALA A 72 -0.01 -20.40 -6.45
C ALA A 72 1.50 -20.11 -6.47
N GLU A 73 1.98 -19.35 -5.48
CA GLU A 73 3.37 -18.95 -5.30
C GLU A 73 3.86 -19.29 -3.88
N THR A 74 5.16 -19.58 -3.72
CA THR A 74 5.76 -19.86 -2.40
C THR A 74 6.22 -18.59 -1.66
N GLY A 75 6.23 -17.44 -2.34
CA GLY A 75 6.73 -16.16 -1.78
C GLY A 75 8.25 -15.99 -1.81
N GLU A 76 9.01 -17.02 -2.23
CA GLU A 76 10.48 -16.98 -2.39
C GLU A 76 10.93 -16.38 -3.73
N ALA A 77 9.99 -15.85 -4.52
CA ALA A 77 10.28 -15.45 -5.88
C ALA A 77 11.37 -14.36 -5.92
N THR A 78 12.34 -14.49 -6.82
CA THR A 78 13.49 -13.58 -6.92
C THR A 78 13.26 -12.44 -7.92
N PHE A 79 12.01 -12.07 -8.19
CA PHE A 79 11.69 -11.11 -9.26
C PHE A 79 12.32 -9.75 -9.00
N SER A 80 12.42 -9.37 -7.74
CA SER A 80 12.97 -8.08 -7.34
C SER A 80 14.45 -7.89 -7.58
N SER A 81 15.19 -8.97 -7.87
CA SER A 81 16.60 -8.90 -8.27
C SER A 81 16.76 -8.51 -9.76
N ARG A 82 15.68 -8.57 -10.54
CA ARG A 82 15.70 -8.18 -11.94
C ARG A 82 15.83 -6.67 -12.06
N LYS A 83 16.86 -6.23 -12.79
CA LYS A 83 17.08 -4.81 -13.07
C LYS A 83 15.93 -4.23 -13.88
N GLY A 84 15.46 -3.05 -13.49
CA GLY A 84 14.42 -2.33 -14.19
C GLY A 84 14.26 -0.91 -13.62
N ARG A 85 13.28 -0.17 -14.14
CA ARG A 85 13.00 1.21 -13.72
C ARG A 85 11.73 1.36 -12.90
N ASP A 86 11.04 0.26 -12.65
CA ASP A 86 9.85 0.24 -11.80
C ASP A 86 10.23 0.37 -10.34
N VAL A 87 9.21 0.53 -9.49
CA VAL A 87 9.39 0.82 -8.08
C VAL A 87 9.03 -0.42 -7.28
N TRP A 88 9.89 -0.81 -6.36
CA TRP A 88 9.61 -1.80 -5.35
C TRP A 88 9.40 -1.09 -4.02
N LEU A 89 8.32 -1.47 -3.34
CA LEU A 89 7.89 -0.89 -2.08
C LEU A 89 7.77 -1.99 -1.04
N ARG A 90 8.00 -1.64 0.21
CA ARG A 90 7.84 -2.53 1.34
C ARG A 90 6.67 -2.08 2.21
N LEU A 91 5.71 -2.98 2.43
CA LEU A 91 4.61 -2.79 3.36
C LEU A 91 5.00 -3.40 4.71
N HIS A 92 4.87 -2.63 5.78
CA HIS A 92 5.21 -3.03 7.15
C HIS A 92 3.98 -3.17 8.01
N ASN A 93 3.93 -4.25 8.79
CA ASN A 93 3.00 -4.41 9.91
C ASN A 93 3.72 -4.18 11.24
N ASN A 94 3.68 -2.95 11.75
CA ASN A 94 4.25 -2.56 13.03
C ASN A 94 3.18 -2.58 14.15
N THR A 95 2.24 -3.54 14.11
CA THR A 95 1.21 -3.72 15.13
C THR A 95 1.32 -5.08 15.81
N HIS A 96 0.63 -5.26 16.95
CA HIS A 96 0.53 -6.53 17.66
C HIS A 96 -0.39 -7.58 17.00
N TRP A 97 -1.00 -7.27 15.85
CA TRP A 97 -1.98 -8.15 15.22
C TRP A 97 -1.67 -8.39 13.76
N ALA A 98 -2.10 -9.53 13.22
CA ALA A 98 -1.99 -9.78 11.79
C ALA A 98 -2.95 -8.89 10.98
N ILE A 99 -2.54 -8.57 9.75
CA ILE A 99 -3.40 -7.92 8.76
C ILE A 99 -3.64 -8.84 7.57
N GLN A 100 -4.85 -8.80 7.02
CA GLN A 100 -5.22 -9.47 5.78
C GLN A 100 -5.32 -8.43 4.65
N PHE A 101 -4.86 -8.80 3.46
CA PHE A 101 -4.95 -7.97 2.26
C PHE A 101 -5.12 -8.85 1.02
N ARG A 102 -5.46 -8.22 -0.11
CA ARG A 102 -5.73 -8.93 -1.36
C ARG A 102 -4.48 -9.08 -2.21
N THR A 103 -4.37 -10.23 -2.87
CA THR A 103 -3.26 -10.57 -3.76
C THR A 103 -3.77 -11.10 -5.10
N ALA A 104 -2.96 -10.94 -6.14
CA ALA A 104 -3.22 -11.45 -7.48
C ALA A 104 -3.14 -12.99 -7.58
N SER A 105 -2.41 -13.60 -6.65
CA SER A 105 -2.12 -15.03 -6.59
C SER A 105 -2.35 -15.57 -5.17
N MET A 106 -2.49 -16.87 -5.03
CA MET A 106 -2.48 -17.56 -3.74
C MET A 106 -1.03 -17.75 -3.28
N TYR A 107 -0.71 -17.30 -2.08
CA TYR A 107 0.62 -17.51 -1.51
C TYR A 107 0.58 -18.64 -0.50
N LEU A 108 1.21 -19.76 -0.83
CA LEU A 108 1.31 -20.93 0.02
C LEU A 108 2.56 -20.77 0.89
N SER A 109 2.35 -20.44 2.16
CA SER A 109 3.43 -20.39 3.15
C SER A 109 3.43 -21.66 4.00
N SER A 110 4.63 -22.08 4.40
CA SER A 110 4.81 -23.10 5.44
C SER A 110 4.70 -22.53 6.85
N GLU A 111 4.71 -21.20 7.02
CA GLU A 111 4.59 -20.54 8.32
C GLU A 111 3.10 -20.45 8.70
N ILE A 112 2.72 -21.18 9.76
CA ILE A 112 1.40 -21.12 10.36
C ILE A 112 1.48 -20.20 11.58
N TRP A 113 0.74 -19.10 11.54
CA TRP A 113 0.54 -18.22 12.68
C TRP A 113 -0.72 -18.63 13.42
N HIS A 114 -0.60 -18.81 14.73
CA HIS A 114 -1.73 -19.20 15.56
C HIS A 114 -2.36 -17.96 16.18
N THR A 115 -3.60 -17.69 15.79
CA THR A 115 -4.49 -16.81 16.55
C THR A 115 -5.13 -17.62 17.69
N PRO A 116 -5.81 -16.98 18.66
CA PRO A 116 -6.52 -17.71 19.70
C PRO A 116 -7.54 -18.73 19.17
N ASP A 117 -8.09 -18.48 17.98
CA ASP A 117 -9.22 -19.25 17.45
C ASP A 117 -8.83 -20.22 16.32
N HIS A 118 -7.75 -19.95 15.57
CA HIS A 118 -7.33 -20.79 14.45
C HIS A 118 -5.87 -20.54 14.00
N GLY A 119 -5.37 -21.39 13.10
CA GLY A 119 -4.13 -21.15 12.38
C GLY A 119 -4.38 -20.43 11.06
N ILE A 120 -3.61 -19.38 10.77
CA ILE A 120 -3.56 -18.72 9.47
C ILE A 120 -2.24 -19.01 8.78
N CYS A 121 -2.26 -19.22 7.46
CA CYS A 121 -1.04 -19.30 6.66
C CYS A 121 -0.49 -17.89 6.45
N ALA A 122 0.59 -17.57 7.16
CA ALA A 122 1.21 -16.25 7.18
C ALA A 122 2.34 -16.15 6.17
N LEU A 123 2.47 -15.02 5.48
CA LEU A 123 3.63 -14.79 4.62
C LEU A 123 4.92 -14.72 5.44
N ALA A 124 5.99 -15.30 4.89
CA ALA A 124 7.34 -15.10 5.39
C ALA A 124 7.75 -13.61 5.32
N ASP A 125 8.66 -13.19 6.20
CA ASP A 125 9.18 -11.82 6.16
C ASP A 125 9.91 -11.51 4.85
N GLY A 126 9.64 -10.34 4.30
CA GLY A 126 10.22 -9.91 3.03
C GLY A 126 9.70 -10.66 1.80
N ALA A 127 8.64 -11.46 1.94
CA ALA A 127 8.04 -12.16 0.81
C ALA A 127 7.68 -11.21 -0.35
N GLU A 128 7.97 -11.62 -1.58
CA GLU A 128 7.59 -10.88 -2.78
C GLU A 128 6.18 -11.27 -3.22
N VAL A 129 5.29 -10.29 -3.29
CA VAL A 129 3.88 -10.53 -3.63
C VAL A 129 3.36 -9.64 -4.76
N GLY A 130 2.49 -10.21 -5.58
CA GLY A 130 1.59 -9.49 -6.46
C GLY A 130 0.46 -8.87 -5.66
N LEU A 131 0.76 -7.82 -4.91
CA LEU A 131 -0.22 -7.11 -4.10
C LEU A 131 -1.28 -6.45 -4.99
N ILE A 132 -2.55 -6.55 -4.60
CA ILE A 132 -3.60 -5.71 -5.18
C ILE A 132 -3.62 -4.40 -4.39
N TYR A 133 -3.42 -3.29 -5.11
CA TYR A 133 -3.43 -1.94 -4.55
C TYR A 133 -4.26 -1.02 -5.44
N TYR A 134 -4.50 0.19 -4.99
CA TYR A 134 -5.21 1.21 -5.72
C TYR A 134 -4.29 2.39 -5.99
N LEU A 135 -4.48 3.04 -7.13
CA LEU A 135 -4.02 4.41 -7.35
C LEU A 135 -5.18 5.33 -7.03
N GLU A 136 -4.97 6.21 -6.06
CA GLU A 136 -5.92 7.23 -5.64
C GLU A 136 -5.45 8.57 -6.19
N ASP A 137 -6.29 9.24 -6.99
CA ASP A 137 -6.03 10.58 -7.52
C ASP A 137 -6.39 11.68 -6.49
N GLU A 138 -6.23 12.94 -6.87
CA GLU A 138 -6.50 14.10 -5.99
C GLU A 138 -7.98 14.20 -5.62
N GLU A 139 -8.87 13.71 -6.48
CA GLU A 139 -10.31 13.63 -6.25
C GLU A 139 -10.71 12.42 -5.37
N GLY A 140 -9.76 11.57 -4.98
CA GLY A 140 -9.98 10.38 -4.17
C GLY A 140 -10.55 9.19 -4.97
N LYS A 141 -10.60 9.27 -6.31
CA LYS A 141 -11.05 8.18 -7.16
C LYS A 141 -9.96 7.12 -7.23
N ARG A 142 -10.38 5.87 -7.02
CA ARG A 142 -9.50 4.71 -6.95
C ARG A 142 -9.50 3.92 -8.26
N THR A 143 -8.30 3.65 -8.78
CA THR A 143 -8.08 2.71 -9.88
C THR A 143 -7.39 1.46 -9.33
N CYS A 144 -8.03 0.30 -9.44
CA CYS A 144 -7.47 -0.98 -8.99
C CYS A 144 -6.27 -1.37 -9.86
N MET A 145 -5.19 -1.78 -9.21
CA MET A 145 -3.93 -2.25 -9.79
C MET A 145 -3.58 -3.61 -9.20
N GLY A 146 -2.88 -4.45 -9.97
CA GLY A 146 -2.45 -5.77 -9.48
C GLY A 146 -3.41 -6.92 -9.79
N GLY A 147 -4.54 -6.69 -10.48
CA GLY A 147 -5.44 -7.77 -10.91
C GLY A 147 -6.68 -7.24 -11.63
N GLY A 148 -6.87 -7.64 -12.89
CA GLY A 148 -7.90 -7.09 -13.80
C GLY A 148 -9.24 -7.82 -13.77
N GLY A 149 -9.65 -8.46 -12.68
CA GLY A 149 -10.91 -9.23 -12.66
C GLY A 149 -11.38 -9.71 -11.29
N CYS A 150 -12.37 -10.61 -11.30
CA CYS A 150 -12.99 -11.23 -10.12
C CYS A 150 -12.04 -12.19 -9.36
N MET A 151 -10.85 -12.46 -9.89
CA MET A 151 -9.89 -13.39 -9.31
C MET A 151 -8.89 -12.63 -8.45
N SER A 152 -9.06 -12.74 -7.14
CA SER A 152 -8.07 -12.34 -6.14
C SER A 152 -8.03 -13.38 -5.04
N SER A 153 -6.87 -13.57 -4.43
CA SER A 153 -6.75 -14.29 -3.17
C SER A 153 -6.58 -13.29 -2.02
N THR A 154 -6.47 -13.83 -0.81
CA THR A 154 -6.09 -13.08 0.38
C THR A 154 -4.82 -13.68 0.97
N ALA A 155 -3.97 -12.83 1.53
CA ALA A 155 -2.78 -13.23 2.27
C ALA A 155 -2.73 -12.50 3.61
N TRP A 156 -1.94 -13.05 4.54
CA TRP A 156 -1.80 -12.54 5.90
C TRP A 156 -0.37 -12.09 6.15
N LEU A 157 -0.21 -10.91 6.75
CA LEU A 157 1.07 -10.38 7.23
C LEU A 157 0.99 -10.22 8.74
N ILE A 158 1.75 -11.05 9.45
CA ILE A 158 1.74 -11.14 10.91
C ILE A 158 2.51 -9.97 11.57
N PRO A 159 2.38 -9.79 12.89
CA PRO A 159 3.07 -8.73 13.64
C PRO A 159 4.58 -8.66 13.37
N GLY A 160 5.09 -7.46 13.14
CA GLY A 160 6.52 -7.18 13.02
C GLY A 160 7.14 -7.61 11.70
N ARG A 161 6.34 -8.12 10.77
CA ARG A 161 6.80 -8.55 9.46
C ARG A 161 6.54 -7.49 8.40
N SER A 162 7.20 -7.69 7.27
CA SER A 162 7.05 -6.88 6.09
C SER A 162 6.91 -7.74 4.84
N LEU A 163 6.38 -7.18 3.77
CA LEU A 163 6.35 -7.80 2.45
C LEU A 163 6.81 -6.78 1.40
N ILE A 164 7.22 -7.26 0.24
CA ILE A 164 7.67 -6.43 -0.87
C ILE A 164 6.74 -6.63 -2.06
N PHE A 165 6.38 -5.54 -2.72
CA PHE A 165 5.56 -5.56 -3.93
C PHE A 165 6.06 -4.52 -4.92
N SER A 166 5.76 -4.74 -6.20
CA SER A 166 6.21 -3.86 -7.27
C SER A 166 5.08 -2.99 -7.83
N VAL A 167 5.40 -1.75 -8.18
CA VAL A 167 4.52 -0.78 -8.82
C VAL A 167 5.14 -0.34 -10.15
N PRO A 168 4.46 -0.54 -11.29
CA PRO A 168 4.96 -0.08 -12.58
C PRO A 168 5.18 1.43 -12.56
N ARG A 169 6.36 1.90 -12.96
CA ARG A 169 6.68 3.34 -12.95
C ARG A 169 5.75 4.16 -13.83
N LYS A 170 5.28 3.57 -14.94
CA LYS A 170 4.28 4.18 -15.84
C LYS A 170 2.93 4.47 -15.17
N ALA A 171 2.65 3.79 -14.06
CA ALA A 171 1.41 3.92 -13.31
C ALA A 171 1.52 4.98 -12.19
N LEU A 172 2.70 5.52 -11.94
CA LEU A 172 2.90 6.59 -10.98
C LEU A 172 2.86 7.93 -11.71
N ARG A 173 1.66 8.47 -11.95
CA ARG A 173 1.54 9.83 -12.47
C ARG A 173 1.87 10.85 -11.38
N LYS A 174 2.17 12.08 -11.80
CA LYS A 174 2.33 13.19 -10.88
C LYS A 174 1.02 13.34 -10.10
N SER A 175 1.12 13.30 -8.76
CA SER A 175 0.06 13.41 -7.74
C SER A 175 -0.78 12.18 -7.36
N GLU A 176 -0.62 11.03 -8.02
CA GLU A 176 -1.28 9.81 -7.57
C GLU A 176 -0.62 9.21 -6.31
N GLN A 177 -1.46 8.67 -5.42
CA GLN A 177 -1.03 7.94 -4.23
C GLN A 177 -1.30 6.45 -4.40
N ILE A 178 -0.34 5.63 -3.99
CA ILE A 178 -0.55 4.19 -3.87
C ILE A 178 -1.30 3.94 -2.57
N CYS A 179 -2.39 3.19 -2.64
CA CYS A 179 -3.27 2.88 -1.53
C CYS A 179 -3.41 1.36 -1.39
N VAL A 180 -3.01 0.82 -0.25
CA VAL A 180 -3.16 -0.61 0.07
C VAL A 180 -4.27 -0.75 1.09
N VAL A 181 -5.30 -1.49 0.72
CA VAL A 181 -6.44 -1.81 1.59
C VAL A 181 -6.15 -3.08 2.37
N PHE A 182 -6.47 -3.07 3.66
CA PHE A 182 -6.30 -4.20 4.55
C PHE A 182 -7.40 -4.26 5.62
N THR A 183 -7.51 -5.40 6.28
CA THR A 183 -8.34 -5.63 7.46
C THR A 183 -7.49 -6.21 8.56
N TYR A 184 -7.83 -5.95 9.82
CA TYR A 184 -7.14 -6.60 10.94
C TYR A 184 -7.72 -7.96 11.25
N GLU A 185 -6.91 -8.85 11.84
CA GLU A 185 -7.35 -10.21 12.16
C GLU A 185 -8.63 -10.23 12.99
N TRP A 186 -8.75 -9.40 14.04
CA TRP A 186 -9.92 -9.38 14.93
C TRP A 186 -11.22 -8.89 14.25
N GLU A 187 -11.12 -8.27 13.07
CA GLU A 187 -12.26 -7.77 12.31
C GLU A 187 -12.86 -8.85 11.42
N THR A 188 -12.03 -9.76 10.93
CA THR A 188 -12.49 -10.86 10.05
C THR A 188 -13.50 -11.78 10.74
N TYR A 189 -13.37 -11.97 12.06
CA TYR A 189 -14.25 -12.83 12.86
C TYR A 189 -15.67 -12.31 13.04
N LYS A 190 -15.89 -10.99 12.95
CA LYS A 190 -17.19 -10.38 13.23
C LYS A 190 -18.11 -10.33 12.01
N SER A 191 -17.64 -10.81 10.87
CA SER A 191 -18.34 -10.78 9.60
C SER A 191 -19.47 -11.81 9.59
N PHE A 192 -20.62 -11.47 10.18
CA PHE A 192 -21.89 -12.04 9.72
C PHE A 192 -22.00 -11.79 8.20
N PRO A 193 -22.64 -12.67 7.42
CA PRO A 193 -22.73 -12.56 5.95
C PRO A 193 -23.35 -11.24 5.43
N SER A 194 -23.87 -10.39 6.31
CA SER A 194 -24.46 -9.10 5.98
C SER A 194 -23.56 -7.88 6.25
N TYR A 195 -22.39 -8.03 6.88
CA TYR A 195 -21.49 -6.92 7.17
C TYR A 195 -20.24 -6.99 6.30
N SER A 196 -20.00 -5.95 5.51
CA SER A 196 -18.68 -5.72 4.91
C SER A 196 -17.69 -5.43 6.03
N PRO A 197 -16.55 -6.13 6.10
CA PRO A 197 -15.52 -5.82 7.09
C PRO A 197 -15.07 -4.36 6.95
N THR A 198 -14.68 -3.74 8.07
CA THR A 198 -14.12 -2.39 8.04
C THR A 198 -12.84 -2.38 7.23
N GLU A 199 -12.82 -1.64 6.13
CA GLU A 199 -11.63 -1.51 5.29
C GLU A 199 -10.73 -0.40 5.83
N HIS A 200 -9.48 -0.75 6.12
CA HIS A 200 -8.41 0.19 6.44
C HIS A 200 -7.56 0.42 5.21
N ALA A 201 -6.87 1.56 5.17
CA ALA A 201 -5.98 1.89 4.06
C ALA A 201 -4.70 2.55 4.54
N VAL A 202 -3.57 2.12 3.97
CA VAL A 202 -2.28 2.80 4.08
C VAL A 202 -1.91 3.40 2.73
N ARG A 203 -1.36 4.62 2.75
CA ARG A 203 -1.05 5.38 1.53
C ARG A 203 0.43 5.70 1.43
N PHE A 204 0.94 5.69 0.19
CA PHE A 204 2.31 6.10 -0.15
C PHE A 204 2.27 7.13 -1.28
N SER A 205 2.88 8.29 -1.07
CA SER A 205 2.97 9.34 -2.08
C SER A 205 4.29 9.26 -2.84
N SER A 206 4.19 9.15 -4.17
CA SER A 206 5.33 9.08 -5.09
C SER A 206 6.25 10.31 -5.04
N GLN A 207 5.70 11.48 -4.68
CA GLN A 207 6.42 12.76 -4.59
C GLN A 207 7.51 12.78 -3.51
N LEU A 208 7.49 11.85 -2.56
CA LEU A 208 8.37 11.87 -1.40
C LEU A 208 9.65 11.04 -1.54
N GLY A 209 9.84 10.26 -2.61
CA GLY A 209 10.92 9.27 -2.63
C GLY A 209 11.51 8.87 -3.98
N LEU A 210 11.01 9.36 -5.12
CA LEU A 210 11.37 8.81 -6.44
C LEU A 210 12.21 9.74 -7.32
N GLU A 211 12.64 10.91 -6.82
CA GLU A 211 13.45 11.88 -7.58
C GLU A 211 14.97 11.71 -7.41
N LYS A 212 15.44 10.60 -6.84
CA LYS A 212 16.87 10.27 -6.73
C LYS A 212 17.31 9.30 -7.84
#